data_AF-A0A4D9CQN4-F1
#
_entry.id   AF-A0A4D9CQN4-F1
#
_cell.length_a   1.000
_cell.length_b   1.000
_cell.length_c   1.000
_cell.angle_alpha   90.00
_cell.angle_beta   90.00
_cell.angle_gamma   90.00
#
_symmetry.space_group_name_H-M   'P 1'
#
loop_
_entity.id
_entity.type
_entity.pdbx_description
1 polymer ?
#
loop_
_entity_poly.entity_id
_entity_poly.type
_entity_poly.pdbx_seq_one_letter_code
_entity_poly.pdbx_strand_id
1 'polypeptide(L)'
;MAAPLPPNTSPLPAAAYPPSAVHVSPAPPLRPARYTKVDLLTPASVGHNLVLRVLRILATFEKARVDGSTTKIAEIVVGDETGVITLRARDSQVDFFLKKVQKEEEEEEKPCVIVLRNAGVSMYKGHMRLIVNKWGKISSYPDEVASTPSPPADVLGTNDKSSVEYELVKQMAAKEGRESEEDGEGTEA
;
A
#
# COMPACT_ATOMS: atom_id res chain seq x y z
N MET A 1 42.09 53.41 -58.88
CA MET A 1 42.00 52.17 -59.67
C MET A 1 42.11 50.99 -58.70
N ALA A 2 40.99 50.64 -58.05
CA ALA A 2 40.92 49.51 -57.12
C ALA A 2 40.20 48.37 -57.84
N ALA A 3 40.86 47.21 -57.99
CA ALA A 3 40.29 46.04 -58.61
C ALA A 3 39.37 45.31 -57.60
N PRO A 4 38.15 44.90 -58.00
CA PRO A 4 37.21 44.20 -57.11
C PRO A 4 37.58 42.73 -56.95
N LEU A 5 37.47 42.22 -55.71
CA LEU A 5 37.60 40.80 -55.38
C LEU A 5 36.37 40.01 -55.87
N PRO A 6 36.53 38.75 -56.31
CA PRO A 6 35.44 37.96 -56.88
C PRO A 6 34.44 37.47 -55.81
N PRO A 7 33.18 37.21 -56.20
CA PRO A 7 32.17 36.65 -55.30
C PRO A 7 32.50 35.19 -54.95
N ASN A 8 32.59 34.90 -53.65
CA ASN A 8 32.78 33.55 -53.14
C ASN A 8 31.46 32.77 -53.25
N THR A 9 31.31 32.04 -54.35
CA THR A 9 30.28 31.01 -54.51
C THR A 9 30.88 29.66 -54.19
N SER A 10 30.49 29.09 -53.06
CA SER A 10 30.59 27.65 -52.79
C SER A 10 29.38 27.24 -51.97
N PRO A 11 28.39 26.51 -52.51
CA PRO A 11 27.32 25.95 -51.70
C PRO A 11 27.91 24.84 -50.82
N LEU A 12 27.69 24.95 -49.51
CA LEU A 12 28.07 23.89 -48.55
C LEU A 12 27.29 22.60 -48.91
N PRO A 13 27.92 21.41 -48.86
CA PRO A 13 27.22 20.17 -49.13
C PRO A 13 26.16 19.93 -48.07
N ALA A 14 24.94 19.59 -48.50
CA ALA A 14 23.87 19.13 -47.64
C ALA A 14 24.32 17.85 -46.92
N ALA A 15 24.78 18.00 -45.67
CA ALA A 15 25.07 16.87 -44.81
C ALA A 15 23.76 16.08 -44.63
N ALA A 16 23.70 14.90 -45.23
CA ALA A 16 22.68 13.91 -44.92
C ALA A 16 22.85 13.53 -43.44
N TYR A 17 22.00 14.10 -42.58
CA TYR A 17 21.89 13.64 -41.20
C TYR A 17 21.46 12.17 -41.24
N PRO A 18 22.24 11.23 -40.69
CA PRO A 18 21.75 9.87 -40.52
C PRO A 18 20.50 9.92 -39.63
N PRO A 19 19.47 9.09 -39.87
CA PRO A 19 18.31 9.05 -39.00
C PRO A 19 18.79 8.71 -37.59
N SER A 20 18.54 9.62 -36.65
CA SER A 20 18.92 9.46 -35.25
C SER A 20 18.46 8.09 -34.75
N ALA A 21 19.40 7.18 -34.54
CA ALA A 21 19.14 5.92 -33.85
C ALA A 21 18.64 6.29 -32.45
N VAL A 22 17.34 6.09 -32.23
CA VAL A 22 16.69 6.25 -30.94
C VAL A 22 17.42 5.32 -29.97
N HIS A 23 18.32 5.89 -29.17
CA HIS A 23 18.90 5.20 -28.04
C HIS A 23 17.77 4.97 -27.04
N VAL A 24 17.11 3.81 -27.15
CA VAL A 24 16.25 3.30 -26.09
C VAL A 24 17.19 2.89 -24.97
N SER A 25 17.48 3.83 -24.08
CA SER A 25 18.16 3.53 -22.82
C SER A 25 17.29 2.53 -22.06
N PRO A 26 17.83 1.39 -21.61
CA PRO A 26 17.04 0.45 -20.81
C PRO A 26 16.61 1.17 -19.54
N ALA A 27 15.31 1.10 -19.23
CA ALA A 27 14.78 1.68 -18.01
C ALA A 27 15.59 1.17 -16.80
N PRO A 28 15.89 2.03 -15.82
CA PRO A 28 16.67 1.63 -14.67
C PRO A 28 16.01 0.43 -13.96
N PRO A 29 16.80 -0.53 -13.46
CA PRO A 29 16.27 -1.73 -12.83
C PRO A 29 15.38 -1.34 -11.65
N LEU A 30 14.13 -1.81 -11.68
CA LEU A 30 13.15 -1.51 -10.64
C LEU A 30 13.62 -2.12 -9.32
N ARG A 31 13.57 -1.32 -8.24
CA ARG A 31 13.90 -1.82 -6.91
C ARG A 31 12.91 -2.92 -6.50
N PRO A 32 13.38 -4.04 -5.92
CA PRO A 32 12.50 -5.10 -5.47
C PRO A 32 11.55 -4.59 -4.39
N ALA A 33 10.34 -5.15 -4.37
CA ALA A 33 9.37 -4.83 -3.34
C ALA A 33 9.86 -5.35 -1.98
N ARG A 34 9.73 -4.52 -0.94
CA ARG A 34 10.04 -4.91 0.43
C ARG A 34 8.80 -5.48 1.09
N TYR A 35 8.92 -6.68 1.64
CA TYR A 35 7.89 -7.35 2.40
C TYR A 35 8.10 -7.12 3.90
N THR A 36 6.99 -6.94 4.60
CA THR A 36 6.95 -6.76 6.06
C THR A 36 6.30 -8.00 6.69
N LYS A 37 6.34 -8.11 8.01
CA LYS A 37 5.70 -9.17 8.79
C LYS A 37 4.53 -8.63 9.61
N VAL A 38 3.61 -9.49 10.03
CA VAL A 38 2.42 -9.08 10.80
C VAL A 38 2.80 -8.41 12.11
N ASP A 39 3.86 -8.89 12.78
CA ASP A 39 4.28 -8.36 14.08
C ASP A 39 4.74 -6.89 14.03
N LEU A 40 5.29 -6.46 12.89
CA LEU A 40 5.83 -5.12 12.65
C LEU A 40 4.77 -4.10 12.21
N LEU A 41 3.50 -4.50 12.11
CA LEU A 41 2.42 -3.61 11.73
C LEU A 41 2.13 -2.61 12.86
N THR A 42 2.00 -1.35 12.49
CA THR A 42 1.66 -0.26 13.41
C THR A 42 0.26 0.29 13.14
N PRO A 43 -0.46 0.76 14.17
CA PRO A 43 -1.76 1.41 13.99
C PRO A 43 -1.70 2.53 12.94
N ALA A 44 -2.71 2.60 12.07
CA ALA A 44 -2.83 3.60 11.01
C ALA A 44 -1.70 3.67 9.96
N SER A 45 -0.83 2.66 9.89
CA SER A 45 0.26 2.60 8.90
C SER A 45 -0.21 2.14 7.51
N VAL A 46 0.53 2.48 6.45
CA VAL A 46 0.16 2.17 5.05
C VAL A 46 1.38 1.74 4.24
N GLY A 47 1.16 1.11 3.09
CA GLY A 47 2.23 0.76 2.14
C GLY A 47 2.88 -0.60 2.40
N HIS A 48 2.22 -1.48 3.15
CA HIS A 48 2.77 -2.78 3.51
C HIS A 48 2.58 -3.80 2.39
N ASN A 49 3.63 -4.56 2.09
CA ASN A 49 3.52 -5.77 1.28
C ASN A 49 3.69 -6.97 2.19
N LEU A 50 2.77 -7.92 2.13
CA LEU A 50 2.67 -9.05 3.05
C LEU A 50 2.39 -10.32 2.26
N VAL A 51 2.93 -11.44 2.70
CA VAL A 51 2.54 -12.78 2.25
C VAL A 51 1.92 -13.47 3.45
N LEU A 52 0.62 -13.77 3.36
CA LEU A 52 -0.16 -14.26 4.49
C LEU A 52 -0.91 -15.52 4.09
N ARG A 53 -1.08 -16.42 5.05
CA ARG A 53 -2.01 -17.54 4.94
C ARG A 53 -3.39 -17.11 5.43
N VAL A 54 -4.42 -17.51 4.70
CA VAL A 54 -5.82 -17.37 5.10
C VAL A 54 -6.14 -18.53 6.04
N LEU A 55 -6.67 -18.23 7.21
CA LEU A 55 -7.07 -19.25 8.18
C LEU A 55 -8.56 -19.54 8.10
N ARG A 56 -9.39 -18.48 8.16
CA ARG A 56 -10.85 -18.60 8.15
C ARG A 56 -11.52 -17.26 7.87
N ILE A 57 -12.78 -17.32 7.43
CA ILE A 57 -13.66 -16.16 7.28
C ILE A 57 -14.58 -16.12 8.52
N LEU A 58 -14.61 -14.99 9.24
CA LEU A 58 -15.39 -14.84 10.47
C LEU A 58 -16.84 -14.45 10.19
N ALA A 59 -17.02 -13.42 9.36
CA ALA A 59 -18.34 -12.88 9.07
C ALA A 59 -18.35 -12.18 7.72
N THR A 60 -19.44 -12.36 6.98
CA THR A 60 -19.75 -11.63 5.77
C THR A 60 -21.01 -10.80 6.01
N PHE A 61 -20.88 -9.49 5.87
CA PHE A 61 -21.94 -8.52 6.03
C PHE A 61 -22.31 -7.95 4.66
N GLU A 62 -23.60 -7.87 4.38
CA GLU A 62 -24.12 -7.10 3.26
C GLU A 62 -24.82 -5.86 3.81
N LYS A 63 -24.33 -4.67 3.46
CA LYS A 63 -24.91 -3.40 3.89
C LYS A 63 -25.49 -2.67 2.69
N ALA A 64 -26.80 -2.46 2.69
CA ALA A 64 -27.46 -1.59 1.73
C ALA A 64 -27.00 -0.14 1.94
N ARG A 65 -26.57 0.52 0.86
CA ARG A 65 -26.31 1.96 0.83
C ARG A 65 -27.62 2.71 0.53
N VAL A 66 -27.60 4.01 0.84
CA VAL A 66 -28.72 4.93 0.59
C VAL A 66 -29.04 5.00 -0.92
N ASP A 67 -28.03 4.82 -1.77
CA ASP A 67 -28.15 4.82 -3.23
C ASP A 67 -28.69 3.48 -3.81
N GLY A 68 -29.17 2.57 -2.96
CA GLY A 68 -29.65 1.25 -3.36
C GLY A 68 -28.56 0.22 -3.71
N SER A 69 -27.28 0.61 -3.75
CA SER A 69 -26.18 -0.34 -3.93
C SER A 69 -25.86 -1.11 -2.66
N THR A 70 -25.61 -2.42 -2.75
CA THR A 70 -25.21 -3.24 -1.61
C THR A 70 -23.69 -3.33 -1.54
N THR A 71 -23.12 -3.02 -0.37
CA THR A 71 -21.69 -3.24 -0.08
C THR A 71 -21.52 -4.57 0.62
N LYS A 72 -20.65 -5.43 0.10
CA LYS A 72 -20.26 -6.66 0.81
C LYS A 72 -19.00 -6.40 1.61
N ILE A 73 -18.95 -6.86 2.85
CA ILE A 73 -17.80 -6.71 3.73
C ILE A 73 -17.54 -8.06 4.39
N ALA A 74 -16.31 -8.57 4.32
CA ALA A 74 -15.94 -9.77 5.05
C ALA A 74 -14.78 -9.49 6.02
N GLU A 75 -14.87 -10.03 7.23
CA GLU A 75 -13.76 -10.11 8.18
C GLU A 75 -13.10 -11.48 8.07
N ILE A 76 -11.81 -11.49 7.81
CA ILE A 76 -11.05 -12.68 7.43
C ILE A 76 -9.80 -12.73 8.30
N VAL A 77 -9.57 -13.86 8.96
CA VAL A 77 -8.38 -14.09 9.78
C VAL A 77 -7.25 -14.52 8.84
N VAL A 78 -6.20 -13.71 8.81
CA VAL A 78 -4.99 -13.97 8.01
C VAL A 78 -3.76 -13.87 8.91
N GLY A 79 -2.71 -14.62 8.60
CA GLY A 79 -1.51 -14.59 9.42
C GLY A 79 -0.26 -15.12 8.75
N ASP A 80 0.86 -14.92 9.42
CA ASP A 80 2.17 -15.44 9.08
C ASP A 80 2.81 -16.07 10.33
N GLU A 81 4.08 -16.46 10.22
CA GLU A 81 4.80 -17.08 11.33
C GLU A 81 4.99 -16.13 12.53
N THR A 82 4.76 -14.82 12.36
CA THR A 82 4.96 -13.80 13.40
C THR A 82 3.68 -13.45 14.15
N GLY A 83 2.51 -13.65 13.52
CA GLY A 83 1.23 -13.38 14.17
C GLY A 83 0.04 -13.44 13.22
N VAL A 84 -1.11 -13.07 13.77
CA VAL A 84 -2.40 -13.05 13.08
C VAL A 84 -2.99 -11.64 13.12
N ILE A 85 -3.70 -11.28 12.05
CA ILE A 85 -4.45 -10.04 11.95
C ILE A 85 -5.75 -10.26 11.16
N THR A 86 -6.82 -9.59 11.58
CA THR A 86 -8.08 -9.59 10.85
C THR A 86 -8.00 -8.63 9.65
N LEU A 87 -8.16 -9.17 8.44
CA LEU A 87 -8.32 -8.43 7.19
C LEU A 87 -9.80 -8.13 6.93
N ARG A 88 -10.09 -6.90 6.51
CA ARG A 88 -11.41 -6.46 6.11
C ARG A 88 -11.49 -6.31 4.59
N ALA A 89 -12.10 -7.29 3.94
CA ALA A 89 -12.33 -7.31 2.49
C ALA A 89 -13.63 -6.60 2.14
N ARG A 90 -13.69 -5.96 0.97
CA ARG A 90 -14.90 -5.29 0.46
C ARG A 90 -15.26 -5.72 -0.96
N ASP A 91 -16.56 -5.79 -1.23
CA ASP A 91 -17.16 -6.03 -2.54
C ASP A 91 -16.49 -7.21 -3.27
N SER A 92 -15.82 -6.96 -4.40
CA SER A 92 -15.16 -7.99 -5.21
C SER A 92 -14.06 -8.76 -4.48
N GLN A 93 -13.47 -8.18 -3.43
CA GLN A 93 -12.48 -8.88 -2.60
C GLN A 93 -13.14 -10.00 -1.81
N VAL A 94 -14.39 -9.84 -1.38
CA VAL A 94 -15.13 -10.87 -0.64
C VAL A 94 -15.31 -12.10 -1.51
N ASP A 95 -15.76 -11.91 -2.76
CA ASP A 95 -15.93 -13.00 -3.71
C ASP A 95 -14.61 -13.72 -4.03
N PHE A 96 -13.49 -12.98 -4.07
CA PHE A 96 -12.16 -13.56 -4.24
C PHE A 96 -11.81 -14.52 -3.09
N PHE A 97 -12.05 -14.11 -1.83
CA PHE A 97 -11.76 -14.94 -0.67
C PHE A 97 -12.70 -16.13 -0.53
N LEU A 98 -13.99 -15.96 -0.79
CA LEU A 98 -14.95 -17.07 -0.76
C LEU A 98 -14.57 -18.17 -1.76
N LYS A 99 -14.28 -17.79 -3.01
CA LYS A 99 -13.81 -18.73 -4.05
C LYS A 99 -12.50 -19.41 -3.67
N LYS A 100 -11.66 -18.73 -2.89
CA LYS A 100 -10.35 -19.24 -2.48
C LYS A 100 -10.45 -20.24 -1.34
N VAL A 101 -11.30 -19.99 -0.34
CA VAL A 101 -11.55 -20.91 0.77
C VAL A 101 -12.28 -22.16 0.27
N GLN A 102 -13.26 -22.02 -0.61
CA GLN A 102 -13.93 -23.17 -1.24
C GLN A 102 -12.96 -24.11 -1.96
N LYS A 103 -11.96 -23.55 -2.66
CA LYS A 103 -10.93 -24.35 -3.32
C LYS A 103 -9.98 -25.04 -2.35
N GLU A 104 -9.70 -24.45 -1.20
CA GLU A 104 -8.88 -25.08 -0.15
C GLU A 104 -9.63 -26.27 0.48
N GLU A 105 -10.96 -26.19 0.62
CA GLU A 105 -11.78 -27.32 1.09
C GLU A 105 -11.87 -28.45 0.07
N GLU A 106 -11.93 -28.14 -1.23
CA GLU A 106 -11.93 -29.15 -2.31
C GLU A 106 -10.55 -29.78 -2.52
N GLU A 107 -9.48 -28.98 -2.36
CA GLU A 107 -8.08 -29.38 -2.57
C GLU A 107 -7.34 -29.34 -1.22
N GLU A 108 -7.71 -30.27 -0.32
CA GLU A 108 -7.31 -30.37 1.10
C GLU A 108 -5.78 -30.34 1.35
N GLU A 109 -4.96 -30.50 0.30
CA GLU A 109 -3.51 -30.57 0.41
C GLU A 109 -2.77 -29.22 0.33
N LYS A 110 -3.44 -28.10 -0.04
CA LYS A 110 -2.73 -26.82 -0.27
C LYS A 110 -3.22 -25.68 0.63
N PRO A 111 -2.33 -25.06 1.43
CA PRO A 111 -2.71 -23.90 2.25
C PRO A 111 -3.09 -22.72 1.37
N CYS A 112 -4.18 -22.03 1.71
CA CYS A 112 -4.60 -20.83 0.99
C CYS A 112 -3.71 -19.63 1.34
N VAL A 113 -2.72 -19.36 0.49
CA VAL A 113 -1.77 -18.25 0.67
C VAL A 113 -2.07 -17.11 -0.29
N ILE A 114 -2.09 -15.90 0.26
CA ILE A 114 -2.33 -14.65 -0.45
C ILE A 114 -1.12 -13.73 -0.36
N VAL A 115 -0.96 -12.90 -1.39
CA VAL A 115 0.01 -11.81 -1.43
C VAL A 115 -0.76 -10.50 -1.45
N LEU A 116 -0.48 -9.65 -0.47
CA LEU A 116 -1.03 -8.32 -0.36
C LEU A 116 0.03 -7.31 -0.74
N ARG A 117 -0.32 -6.37 -1.63
CA ARG A 117 0.56 -5.27 -2.01
C ARG A 117 -0.09 -3.95 -1.66
N ASN A 118 0.72 -3.04 -1.11
CA ASN A 118 0.29 -1.71 -0.70
C ASN A 118 -0.96 -1.76 0.21
N ALA A 119 -0.97 -2.70 1.16
CA ALA A 119 -1.97 -2.79 2.20
C ALA A 119 -1.76 -1.71 3.27
N GLY A 120 -2.83 -1.34 3.96
CA GLY A 120 -2.79 -0.42 5.08
C GLY A 120 -3.52 -0.99 6.29
N VAL A 121 -3.18 -0.47 7.46
CA VAL A 121 -3.85 -0.76 8.71
C VAL A 121 -4.86 0.36 8.98
N SER A 122 -6.12 -0.03 9.17
CA SER A 122 -7.17 0.87 9.62
C SER A 122 -7.59 0.51 11.04
N MET A 123 -7.94 1.51 11.83
CA MET A 123 -8.44 1.29 13.19
C MET A 123 -9.96 1.17 13.16
N TYR A 124 -10.48 0.11 13.75
CA TYR A 124 -11.92 -0.13 13.87
C TYR A 124 -12.25 -0.50 15.31
N LYS A 125 -13.04 0.34 15.99
CA LYS A 125 -13.45 0.18 17.39
C LYS A 125 -12.25 -0.10 18.32
N GLY A 126 -11.15 0.64 18.17
CA GLY A 126 -9.94 0.45 18.97
C GLY A 126 -9.02 -0.67 18.49
N HIS A 127 -9.43 -1.51 17.53
CA HIS A 127 -8.61 -2.62 17.05
C HIS A 127 -8.02 -2.37 15.67
N MET A 128 -6.87 -2.97 15.40
CA MET A 128 -6.27 -2.97 14.07
C MET A 128 -7.07 -3.87 13.11
N ARG A 129 -7.27 -3.39 11.88
CA ARG A 129 -7.82 -4.14 10.75
C ARG A 129 -6.96 -3.91 9.52
N LEU A 130 -6.54 -4.98 8.87
CA LEU A 130 -5.81 -4.89 7.62
C LEU A 130 -6.79 -4.57 6.48
N ILE A 131 -6.48 -3.57 5.67
CA ILE A 131 -7.30 -3.15 4.54
C ILE A 131 -6.45 -3.02 3.28
N VAL A 132 -7.08 -3.24 2.14
CA VAL A 132 -6.47 -2.99 0.83
C VAL A 132 -7.22 -1.83 0.18
N ASN A 133 -6.50 -0.74 -0.06
CA ASN A 133 -7.05 0.48 -0.65
C ASN A 133 -7.10 0.36 -2.20
N LYS A 134 -7.59 1.40 -2.89
CA LYS A 134 -7.69 1.41 -4.36
C LYS A 134 -6.37 1.26 -5.11
N TRP A 135 -5.25 1.50 -4.44
CA TRP A 135 -3.89 1.38 -4.97
C TRP A 135 -3.23 0.06 -4.57
N GLY A 136 -3.90 -0.75 -3.75
CA GLY A 136 -3.43 -2.03 -3.29
C GLY A 136 -3.96 -3.16 -4.16
N LYS A 137 -3.24 -4.28 -4.13
CA LYS A 137 -3.59 -5.48 -4.91
C LYS A 137 -3.58 -6.71 -4.00
N ILE A 138 -4.58 -7.56 -4.18
CA ILE A 138 -4.66 -8.90 -3.60
C ILE A 138 -4.39 -9.89 -4.72
N SER A 139 -3.41 -10.76 -4.54
CA SER A 139 -3.12 -11.87 -5.45
C SER A 139 -3.02 -13.17 -4.69
N SER A 140 -3.19 -14.29 -5.39
CA SER A 140 -2.84 -15.59 -4.83
C SER A 140 -1.35 -15.85 -4.96
N TYR A 141 -0.80 -16.57 -4.00
CA TYR A 141 0.53 -17.15 -4.16
C TYR A 141 0.45 -18.42 -5.04
N PRO A 142 1.43 -18.70 -5.91
CA PRO A 142 2.55 -17.82 -6.30
C PRO A 142 2.09 -16.70 -7.24
N ASP A 143 2.67 -15.50 -7.12
CA ASP A 143 2.32 -14.32 -7.92
C ASP A 143 3.35 -13.97 -9.01
N GLU A 144 4.21 -14.95 -9.36
CA GLU A 144 5.27 -14.87 -10.39
C GLU A 144 6.29 -13.73 -10.21
N VAL A 145 6.28 -13.04 -9.06
CA VAL A 145 7.22 -11.96 -8.77
C VAL A 145 8.39 -12.49 -7.96
N ALA A 146 9.59 -12.37 -8.52
CA ALA A 146 10.84 -12.86 -7.91
C ALA A 146 11.13 -12.27 -6.51
N SER A 147 10.61 -11.08 -6.20
CA SER A 147 10.78 -10.44 -4.89
C SER A 147 9.84 -10.98 -3.82
N THR A 148 8.83 -11.77 -4.18
CA THR A 148 7.85 -12.32 -3.24
C THR A 148 8.51 -13.42 -2.41
N PRO A 149 8.50 -13.33 -1.07
CA PRO A 149 9.08 -14.36 -0.22
C PRO A 149 8.29 -15.66 -0.30
N SER A 150 8.90 -16.74 0.16
CA SER A 150 8.23 -18.03 0.33
C SER A 150 6.98 -17.91 1.20
N PRO A 151 5.97 -18.76 0.99
CA PRO A 151 4.75 -18.74 1.80
C PRO A 151 5.10 -19.06 3.26
N PRO A 152 4.36 -18.50 4.22
CA PRO A 152 4.51 -18.89 5.63
C PRO A 152 4.13 -20.37 5.79
N ALA A 153 5.04 -21.17 6.34
CA ALA A 153 4.80 -22.59 6.61
C ALA A 153 3.77 -22.76 7.73
N ASP A 154 3.96 -22.02 8.83
CA ASP A 154 3.10 -22.01 10.00
C ASP A 154 2.58 -20.60 10.29
N VAL A 155 1.49 -20.54 11.06
CA VAL A 155 0.90 -19.27 11.49
C VAL A 155 0.86 -19.22 13.01
N LEU A 156 1.41 -18.14 13.58
CA LEU A 156 1.43 -17.96 15.03
C LEU A 156 0.10 -17.38 15.53
N GLY A 157 -0.86 -18.27 15.79
CA GLY A 157 -2.20 -17.89 16.24
C GLY A 157 -2.29 -17.22 17.61
N THR A 158 -1.25 -17.31 18.44
CA THR A 158 -1.23 -16.71 19.79
C THR A 158 -0.97 -15.21 19.78
N ASN A 159 -0.32 -14.68 18.74
CA ASN A 159 -0.02 -13.26 18.60
C ASN A 159 -1.03 -12.59 17.67
N ASP A 160 -2.24 -12.33 18.17
CA ASP A 160 -3.30 -11.65 17.41
C ASP A 160 -3.27 -10.13 17.60
N LYS A 161 -2.74 -9.42 16.61
CA LYS A 161 -2.67 -7.93 16.59
C LYS A 161 -4.05 -7.28 16.45
N SER A 162 -5.06 -8.02 15.99
CA SER A 162 -6.41 -7.52 15.80
C SER A 162 -7.32 -7.68 17.03
N SER A 163 -6.85 -8.43 18.04
CA SER A 163 -7.49 -8.54 19.36
C SER A 163 -6.99 -7.49 20.34
N VAL A 164 -5.81 -6.90 20.11
CA VAL A 164 -5.27 -5.82 20.95
C VAL A 164 -6.08 -4.54 20.76
N GLU A 165 -6.45 -3.90 21.88
CA GLU A 165 -7.10 -2.60 21.92
C GLU A 165 -6.06 -1.48 21.99
N TYR A 166 -6.24 -0.48 21.14
CA TYR A 166 -5.40 0.71 21.06
C TYR A 166 -6.24 1.95 21.34
N GLU A 167 -5.71 2.81 22.19
CA GLU A 167 -6.29 4.12 22.46
C GLU A 167 -5.65 5.18 21.57
N LEU A 168 -6.47 6.06 21.00
CA LEU A 168 -5.98 7.22 20.28
C LEU A 168 -5.61 8.32 21.29
N VAL A 169 -4.33 8.42 21.62
CA VAL A 169 -3.82 9.51 22.45
C VAL A 169 -3.74 10.78 21.61
N LYS A 170 -4.60 11.77 21.90
CA LYS A 170 -4.46 13.12 21.35
C LYS A 170 -3.22 13.74 21.98
N GLN A 171 -2.14 13.89 21.21
CA GLN A 171 -1.04 14.73 21.65
C GLN A 171 -1.55 16.17 21.68
N MET A 172 -1.73 16.72 22.88
CA MET A 172 -1.99 18.15 23.07
C MET A 172 -0.79 18.88 22.48
N ALA A 173 -0.97 19.48 21.30
CA ALA A 173 0.02 20.38 20.75
C ALA A 173 0.26 21.49 21.79
N ALA A 174 1.48 21.53 22.35
CA ALA A 174 1.87 22.56 23.30
C ALA A 174 1.71 23.92 22.62
N LYS A 175 0.65 24.63 22.98
CA LYS A 175 0.41 26.01 22.56
C LYS A 175 1.30 26.85 23.46
N GLU A 176 2.51 27.13 23.00
CA GLU A 176 3.44 28.06 23.66
C GLU A 176 2.80 29.45 23.64
N GLY A 177 2.14 29.79 24.76
CA GLY A 177 1.54 31.08 24.99
C GLY A 177 2.64 32.10 25.24
N ARG A 178 2.95 32.90 24.22
CA ARG A 178 3.68 34.15 24.40
C ARG A 178 2.74 35.14 25.09
N GLU A 179 2.90 35.28 26.41
CA GLU A 179 2.31 36.39 27.18
C GLU A 179 2.78 37.71 26.57
N SER A 180 1.84 38.52 26.12
CA SER A 180 2.06 39.95 25.91
C SER A 180 1.81 40.65 27.24
N GLU A 181 2.87 41.12 27.89
CA GLU A 181 2.80 42.13 28.95
C GLU A 181 2.02 43.33 28.42
N GLU A 182 0.88 43.58 29.04
CA GLU A 182 0.09 44.80 28.89
C GLU A 182 0.54 45.73 30.02
N ASP A 183 1.52 46.58 29.74
CA ASP A 183 1.99 47.62 30.65
C ASP A 183 0.89 48.69 30.80
N GLY A 184 0.16 48.60 31.91
CA GLY A 184 -0.73 49.64 32.40
C GLY A 184 -0.04 50.52 33.45
N GLU A 185 -0.23 51.82 33.28
CA GLU A 185 -0.28 52.87 34.32
C GLU A 185 1.03 53.58 34.74
N GLY A 186 1.05 54.88 34.47
CA GLY A 186 2.06 55.85 34.93
C GLY A 186 1.50 57.27 34.86
N THR A 187 0.74 57.63 35.89
CA THR A 187 0.23 58.97 36.22
C THR A 187 1.36 59.83 36.81
N GLU A 188 1.60 61.03 36.25
CA GLU A 188 2.18 62.27 36.84
C GLU A 188 2.55 63.20 35.66
N ALA A 189 2.29 64.51 35.61
CA ALA A 189 1.92 65.53 36.61
C ALA A 189 1.16 66.69 35.92
#